data_AF-A0A962UW01-F1
#
_entry.id   AF-A0A962UW01-F1
#
_cell.length_a   1.000
_cell.length_b   1.000
_cell.length_c   1.000
_cell.angle_alpha   90.00
_cell.angle_beta   90.00
_cell.angle_gamma   90.00
#
_symmetry.space_group_name_H-M   'P 1'
#
loop_
_entity.id
_entity.type
_entity.pdbx_description
1 polymer ?
#
loop_
_entity_poly.entity_id
_entity_poly.type
_entity_poly.pdbx_seq_one_letter_code
_entity_poly.pdbx_strand_id
1 'polypeptide(L)'
;MTKQRSLHSSTGRRRFVAGLLAAAAFGLVGRAIYLQVIHDDFLRQQGDARHARSVVAPAYRGMILDRNGEPIAVSSPVDSIWADPAELDKAREQIPLLAQALELDAAELTTNLTTWLQDKRRFVYLKRHLPPNIAQGLVNLGIKGIHRQREYRRYYPEAEVT
;
A
#
# COMPACT_ATOMS: atom_id res chain seq x y z
N MET A 1 39.76 -59.46 30.82
CA MET A 1 40.76 -58.57 30.19
C MET A 1 40.05 -57.39 29.54
N THR A 2 39.93 -56.27 30.24
CA THR A 2 39.17 -55.09 29.78
C THR A 2 40.15 -53.96 29.52
N LYS A 3 40.45 -53.70 28.25
CA LYS A 3 41.45 -52.70 27.83
C LYS A 3 40.81 -51.31 27.88
N GLN A 4 41.07 -50.54 28.94
CA GLN A 4 40.69 -49.13 29.02
C GLN A 4 41.41 -48.32 27.92
N ARG A 5 40.65 -47.71 27.02
CA ARG A 5 41.16 -46.72 26.05
C ARG A 5 41.33 -45.38 26.78
N SER A 6 42.55 -44.91 26.95
CA SER A 6 42.82 -43.58 27.47
C SER A 6 42.35 -42.53 26.45
N LEU A 7 41.36 -41.73 26.83
CA LEU A 7 40.97 -40.54 26.09
C LEU A 7 42.04 -39.48 26.33
N HIS A 8 43.02 -39.40 25.44
CA HIS A 8 44.04 -38.35 25.49
C HIS A 8 43.33 -37.00 25.24
N SER A 9 43.04 -36.25 26.31
CA SER A 9 42.42 -34.93 26.22
C SER A 9 43.43 -33.94 25.67
N SER A 10 43.48 -33.79 24.34
CA SER A 10 44.32 -32.80 23.66
C SER A 10 43.74 -31.40 23.85
N THR A 11 43.83 -30.86 25.07
CA THR A 11 43.33 -29.55 25.48
C THR A 11 43.87 -28.42 24.59
N GLY A 12 45.13 -28.53 24.14
CA GLY A 12 45.75 -27.61 23.17
C GLY A 12 45.09 -27.65 21.79
N ARG A 13 44.82 -28.86 21.26
CA ARG A 13 44.12 -29.03 19.97
C ARG A 13 42.70 -28.50 20.04
N ARG A 14 41.99 -28.73 21.15
CA ARG A 14 40.64 -28.21 21.38
C ARG A 14 40.61 -26.67 21.41
N ARG A 15 41.56 -26.04 22.09
CA ARG A 15 41.68 -24.56 22.13
C ARG A 15 42.00 -23.98 20.76
N PHE A 16 42.89 -24.62 20.00
CA PHE A 16 43.21 -24.21 18.64
C PHE A 16 41.99 -24.25 17.70
N VAL A 17 41.25 -25.37 17.70
CA VAL A 17 40.04 -25.52 16.88
C VAL A 17 38.95 -24.53 17.31
N ALA A 18 38.77 -24.31 18.63
CA ALA A 18 37.82 -23.32 19.13
C ALA A 18 38.19 -21.88 18.71
N GLY A 19 39.48 -21.53 18.74
CA GLY A 19 39.96 -20.23 18.27
C GLY A 19 39.73 -20.03 16.77
N LEU A 20 39.96 -21.07 15.96
CA LEU A 20 39.73 -21.02 14.52
C LEU A 20 38.23 -20.86 14.19
N LEU A 21 37.36 -21.59 14.89
CA LEU A 21 35.90 -21.43 14.74
C LEU A 21 35.43 -20.04 15.19
N ALA A 22 35.97 -19.51 16.29
CA ALA A 22 35.66 -18.15 16.74
C ALA A 22 36.08 -17.11 15.70
N ALA A 23 37.29 -17.23 15.14
CA ALA A 23 37.76 -16.34 14.07
C ALA A 23 36.87 -16.40 12.82
N ALA A 24 36.43 -17.60 12.42
CA ALA A 24 35.48 -17.75 11.32
C ALA A 24 34.13 -17.09 11.63
N ALA A 25 33.60 -17.26 12.85
CA ALA A 25 32.36 -16.63 13.27
C ALA A 25 32.47 -15.09 13.27
N PHE A 26 33.57 -14.54 13.79
CA PHE A 26 33.83 -13.09 13.74
C PHE A 26 33.97 -12.58 12.31
N GLY A 27 34.59 -13.34 11.41
CA GLY A 27 34.65 -13.02 9.99
C GLY A 27 33.26 -12.93 9.33
N LEU A 28 32.37 -13.87 9.65
CA LEU A 28 30.98 -13.85 9.18
C LEU A 28 30.19 -12.66 9.73
N VAL A 29 30.34 -12.35 11.02
CA VAL A 29 29.70 -11.18 11.65
C VAL A 29 30.20 -9.88 11.00
N GLY A 30 31.52 -9.74 10.80
CA GLY A 30 32.10 -8.59 10.10
C GLY A 30 31.56 -8.46 8.67
N ARG A 31 31.41 -9.58 7.95
CA ARG A 31 30.82 -9.59 6.60
C ARG A 31 29.35 -9.18 6.61
N ALA A 32 28.57 -9.62 7.61
CA ALA A 32 27.18 -9.23 7.77
C ALA A 32 27.04 -7.72 8.03
N ILE A 33 27.85 -7.16 8.94
CA ILE A 33 27.88 -5.72 9.22
C ILE A 33 28.29 -4.93 7.96
N TYR A 34 29.30 -5.39 7.22
CA TYR A 34 29.72 -4.75 5.96
C TYR A 34 28.57 -4.68 4.94
N LEU A 35 27.81 -5.76 4.77
CA LEU A 35 26.68 -5.80 3.84
C LEU A 35 25.50 -4.93 4.32
N GLN A 36 25.19 -4.95 5.62
CA GLN A 36 24.04 -4.23 6.18
C GLN A 36 24.29 -2.72 6.37
N VAL A 37 25.53 -2.28 6.61
CA VAL A 37 25.80 -0.85 6.90
C VAL A 37 26.28 -0.09 5.67
N ILE A 38 27.05 -0.73 4.78
CA ILE A 38 27.67 -0.05 3.63
C ILE A 38 26.88 -0.26 2.33
N HIS A 39 26.11 -1.36 2.19
CA HIS A 39 25.35 -1.70 0.97
C HIS A 39 23.83 -1.68 1.16
N ASP A 40 23.34 -1.03 2.22
CA ASP A 40 21.90 -0.96 2.53
C ASP A 40 21.10 -0.22 1.44
N ASP A 41 21.73 0.72 0.73
CA ASP A 41 21.08 1.56 -0.29
C ASP A 41 20.56 0.75 -1.49
N PHE A 42 21.29 -0.30 -1.92
CA PHE A 42 20.85 -1.14 -3.05
C PHE A 42 19.64 -2.01 -2.67
N LEU A 43 19.64 -2.57 -1.46
CA LEU A 43 18.54 -3.40 -0.96
C LEU A 43 17.30 -2.55 -0.64
N ARG A 44 17.48 -1.35 -0.09
CA ARG A 44 16.41 -0.37 0.11
C ARG A 44 15.83 0.11 -1.20
N GLN A 45 16.65 0.48 -2.19
CA GLN A 45 16.16 0.83 -3.53
C GLN A 45 15.35 -0.29 -4.17
N GLN A 46 15.76 -1.55 -4.00
CA GLN A 46 15.04 -2.67 -4.59
C GLN A 46 13.74 -3.00 -3.84
N GLY A 47 13.67 -2.68 -2.54
CA GLY A 47 12.43 -2.70 -1.75
C GLY A 47 11.48 -1.57 -2.17
N ASP A 48 12.00 -0.35 -2.27
CA ASP A 48 11.26 0.84 -2.69
C ASP A 48 10.77 0.71 -4.13
N ALA A 49 11.57 0.18 -5.05
CA ALA A 49 11.14 -0.07 -6.43
C ALA A 49 9.97 -1.07 -6.54
N ARG A 50 9.77 -1.92 -5.52
CA ARG A 50 8.66 -2.89 -5.48
C ARG A 50 7.45 -2.39 -4.70
N HIS A 51 7.62 -1.47 -3.75
CA HIS A 51 6.57 -1.09 -2.80
C HIS A 51 6.31 0.42 -2.69
N ALA A 52 7.26 1.28 -3.03
CA ALA A 52 7.07 2.72 -3.02
C ALA A 52 6.26 3.15 -4.25
N ARG A 53 5.05 3.68 -4.01
CA ARG A 53 4.23 4.31 -5.03
C ARG A 53 4.04 5.78 -4.67
N SER A 54 4.45 6.68 -5.56
CA SER A 54 4.10 8.09 -5.43
C SER A 54 2.61 8.27 -5.69
N VAL A 55 1.86 8.70 -4.67
CA VAL A 55 0.45 9.10 -4.83
C VAL A 55 0.42 10.62 -4.90
N VAL A 56 -0.16 11.17 -5.96
CA VAL A 56 -0.30 12.61 -6.12
C VAL A 56 -1.29 13.13 -5.08
N ALA A 57 -0.81 13.97 -4.16
CA ALA A 57 -1.68 14.71 -3.25
C ALA A 57 -2.41 15.82 -4.05
N PRO A 58 -3.75 15.83 -4.09
CA PRO A 58 -4.47 16.84 -4.85
C PRO A 58 -4.29 18.21 -4.21
N ALA A 59 -3.85 19.18 -5.02
CA ALA A 59 -3.73 20.56 -4.59
C ALA A 59 -5.12 21.22 -4.49
N TYR A 60 -5.32 21.97 -3.42
CA TYR A 60 -6.49 22.84 -3.26
C TYR A 60 -6.34 24.06 -4.18
N ARG A 61 -7.39 24.41 -4.95
CA ARG A 61 -7.41 25.64 -5.75
C ARG A 61 -8.09 26.75 -4.96
N GLY A 62 -7.51 27.95 -4.98
CA GLY A 62 -8.08 29.12 -4.33
C GLY A 62 -9.48 29.47 -4.85
N MET A 63 -10.26 30.13 -3.98
CA MET A 63 -11.57 30.68 -4.32
C MET A 63 -11.40 31.86 -5.29
N ILE A 64 -12.33 31.98 -6.25
CA ILE A 64 -12.43 33.15 -7.13
C ILE A 64 -13.60 33.98 -6.60
N LEU A 65 -13.33 35.25 -6.30
CA LEU A 65 -14.29 36.21 -5.76
C LEU A 65 -14.58 37.30 -6.81
N ASP A 66 -15.80 37.83 -6.81
CA ASP A 66 -16.13 39.07 -7.54
C ASP A 66 -15.55 40.31 -6.82
N ARG A 67 -15.65 41.48 -7.45
CA ARG A 67 -15.27 42.79 -6.89
C ARG A 67 -15.88 43.10 -5.53
N ASN A 68 -17.04 42.53 -5.23
CA ASN A 68 -17.76 42.72 -3.97
C ASN A 68 -17.39 41.68 -2.90
N GLY A 69 -16.50 40.72 -3.22
CA GLY A 69 -16.10 39.65 -2.31
C GLY A 69 -16.97 38.39 -2.36
N GLU A 70 -17.97 38.34 -3.24
CA GLU A 70 -18.86 37.19 -3.41
C GLU A 70 -18.18 36.04 -4.20
N PRO A 71 -18.36 34.77 -3.79
CA PRO A 71 -17.68 33.64 -4.43
C PRO A 71 -18.30 33.25 -5.77
N ILE A 72 -17.54 33.43 -6.85
CA ILE A 72 -17.90 32.96 -8.21
C ILE A 72 -17.54 31.48 -8.38
N ALA A 73 -16.39 31.06 -7.86
CA ALA A 73 -15.92 29.68 -7.98
C ALA A 73 -15.25 29.18 -6.71
N VAL A 74 -15.79 28.10 -6.15
CA VAL A 74 -15.31 27.49 -4.90
C VAL A 74 -14.77 26.10 -5.18
N SER A 75 -13.65 25.74 -4.56
CA SER A 75 -13.14 24.36 -4.58
C SER A 75 -13.76 23.58 -3.43
N SER A 76 -14.75 22.75 -3.76
CA SER A 76 -15.46 21.93 -2.79
C SER A 76 -14.79 20.55 -2.67
N PRO A 77 -14.52 20.07 -1.44
CA PRO A 77 -13.93 18.75 -1.24
C PRO A 77 -14.93 17.66 -1.65
N VAL A 78 -14.48 16.74 -2.48
CA VAL A 78 -15.24 15.55 -2.87
C VAL A 78 -14.36 14.32 -2.70
N ASP A 79 -14.94 13.15 -2.53
CA ASP A 79 -14.18 11.90 -2.44
C ASP A 79 -14.56 10.99 -3.62
N SER A 80 -13.57 10.31 -4.20
CA SER A 80 -13.79 9.26 -5.18
C SER A 80 -13.49 7.91 -4.55
N ILE A 81 -14.33 6.92 -4.85
CA ILE A 81 -14.13 5.54 -4.43
C ILE A 81 -13.40 4.80 -5.54
N TRP A 82 -12.31 4.15 -5.16
CA TRP A 82 -11.50 3.31 -6.03
C TRP A 82 -11.25 1.96 -5.36
N ALA A 83 -10.92 0.97 -6.19
CA ALA A 83 -10.62 -0.37 -5.73
C ALA A 83 -9.24 -0.87 -6.19
N ASP A 84 -8.59 -1.68 -5.36
CA ASP A 84 -7.54 -2.62 -5.81
C ASP A 84 -8.22 -3.95 -6.17
N PRO A 85 -8.31 -4.32 -7.46
CA PRO A 85 -8.88 -5.58 -7.91
C PRO A 85 -8.31 -6.80 -7.19
N ALA A 86 -7.01 -6.84 -6.89
CA ALA A 86 -6.36 -7.99 -6.27
C ALA A 86 -6.73 -8.16 -4.78
N GLU A 87 -7.11 -7.09 -4.10
CA GLU A 87 -7.64 -7.15 -2.74
C GLU A 87 -9.14 -7.40 -2.73
N LEU A 88 -9.87 -6.77 -3.65
CA LEU A 88 -11.30 -6.96 -3.81
C LEU A 88 -11.65 -8.41 -4.18
N ASP A 89 -10.77 -9.10 -4.93
CA ASP A 89 -10.89 -10.52 -5.25
C ASP A 89 -11.00 -11.41 -4.01
N LYS A 90 -10.32 -11.03 -2.91
CA LYS A 90 -10.37 -11.75 -1.63
C LYS A 90 -11.69 -11.54 -0.88
N ALA A 91 -12.51 -10.59 -1.32
CA ALA A 91 -13.80 -10.24 -0.75
C ALA A 91 -14.94 -10.36 -1.79
N ARG A 92 -14.82 -11.29 -2.75
CA ARG A 92 -15.84 -11.53 -3.79
C ARG A 92 -17.26 -11.68 -3.25
N GLU A 93 -17.41 -12.30 -2.08
CA GLU A 93 -18.72 -12.48 -1.42
C GLU A 93 -19.42 -11.16 -1.06
N GLN A 94 -18.66 -10.06 -0.92
CA GLN A 94 -19.17 -8.74 -0.56
C GLN A 94 -19.45 -7.86 -1.79
N ILE A 95 -19.21 -8.36 -3.01
CA ILE A 95 -19.48 -7.64 -4.27
C ILE A 95 -20.96 -7.22 -4.38
N PRO A 96 -21.96 -8.07 -4.06
CA PRO A 96 -23.36 -7.66 -4.14
C PRO A 96 -23.70 -6.49 -3.21
N LEU A 97 -23.14 -6.49 -2.00
CA LEU A 97 -23.30 -5.40 -1.04
C LEU A 97 -22.65 -4.11 -1.54
N LEU A 98 -21.43 -4.21 -2.08
CA LEU A 98 -20.71 -3.09 -2.67
C LEU A 98 -21.48 -2.49 -3.85
N ALA A 99 -21.99 -3.35 -4.74
CA ALA A 99 -22.78 -2.95 -5.90
C ALA A 99 -24.05 -2.22 -5.48
N GLN A 100 -24.78 -2.74 -4.48
CA GLN A 100 -25.96 -2.08 -3.94
C GLN A 100 -25.61 -0.70 -3.35
N ALA A 101 -24.55 -0.61 -2.54
CA ALA A 101 -24.17 0.64 -1.89
C ALA A 101 -23.67 1.71 -2.87
N LEU A 102 -23.08 1.29 -4.00
CA LEU A 102 -22.62 2.17 -5.08
C LEU A 102 -23.67 2.41 -6.16
N GLU A 103 -24.83 1.76 -6.09
CA GLU A 103 -25.88 1.76 -7.13
C GLU A 103 -25.33 1.27 -8.50
N LEU A 104 -24.51 0.22 -8.46
CA LEU A 104 -23.93 -0.44 -9.64
C LEU A 104 -24.55 -1.82 -9.82
N ASP A 105 -24.46 -2.36 -11.04
CA ASP A 105 -24.82 -3.75 -11.30
C ASP A 105 -23.73 -4.71 -10.77
N ALA A 106 -24.15 -5.66 -9.92
CA ALA A 106 -23.25 -6.67 -9.35
C ALA A 106 -22.68 -7.63 -10.40
N ALA A 107 -23.46 -7.98 -11.43
CA ALA A 107 -23.02 -8.86 -12.52
C ALA A 107 -21.95 -8.17 -13.38
N GLU A 108 -22.18 -6.89 -13.69
CA GLU A 108 -21.21 -6.07 -14.42
C GLU A 108 -19.92 -5.90 -13.61
N LEU A 109 -20.03 -5.59 -12.31
CA LEU A 109 -18.88 -5.41 -11.43
C LEU A 109 -18.02 -6.69 -11.32
N THR A 110 -18.65 -7.86 -11.26
CA THR A 110 -17.94 -9.15 -11.22
C THR A 110 -17.21 -9.45 -12.54
N THR A 111 -17.86 -9.12 -13.67
CA THR A 111 -17.26 -9.27 -15.01
C THR A 111 -16.06 -8.34 -15.15
N ASN A 112 -16.24 -7.07 -14.79
CA ASN A 112 -15.19 -6.07 -14.81
C ASN A 112 -14.02 -6.44 -13.90
N LEU A 113 -14.29 -6.98 -12.70
CA LEU A 113 -13.26 -7.47 -11.79
C LEU A 113 -12.37 -8.54 -12.44
N THR A 114 -12.96 -9.48 -13.17
CA THR A 114 -12.20 -10.53 -13.87
C THR A 114 -11.26 -9.92 -14.91
N THR A 115 -11.74 -8.96 -15.69
CA THR A 115 -10.93 -8.22 -16.68
C THR A 115 -9.80 -7.44 -16.00
N TRP A 116 -10.10 -6.73 -14.91
CA TRP A 116 -9.11 -5.94 -14.19
C TRP A 116 -7.99 -6.79 -13.56
N LEU A 117 -8.32 -8.01 -13.12
CA LEU A 117 -7.35 -8.98 -12.62
C LEU A 117 -6.44 -9.52 -13.73
N GLN A 118 -6.98 -9.80 -14.91
CA GLN A 118 -6.19 -10.22 -16.08
C GLN A 118 -5.20 -9.14 -16.51
N ASP A 119 -5.65 -7.89 -16.52
CA ASP A 119 -4.83 -6.71 -16.81
C ASP A 119 -3.85 -6.35 -15.68
N LYS A 120 -3.88 -7.09 -14.55
CA LYS A 120 -3.07 -6.84 -13.34
C LYS A 120 -3.21 -5.39 -12.83
N ARG A 121 -4.38 -4.79 -12.96
CA ARG A 121 -4.65 -3.44 -12.47
C ARG A 121 -4.64 -3.45 -10.95
N ARG A 122 -4.05 -2.41 -10.36
CA ARG A 122 -4.01 -2.16 -8.91
C ARG A 122 -4.86 -0.98 -8.47
N PHE A 123 -5.50 -0.32 -9.43
CA PHE A 123 -6.27 0.89 -9.21
C PHE A 123 -7.34 1.00 -10.28
N VAL A 124 -8.60 1.02 -9.85
CA VAL A 124 -9.76 1.27 -10.72
C VAL A 124 -10.76 2.18 -9.99
N TYR A 125 -11.28 3.19 -10.67
CA TYR A 125 -12.35 4.01 -10.10
C TYR A 125 -13.67 3.24 -10.17
N LEU A 126 -14.43 3.25 -9.07
CA LEU A 126 -15.79 2.70 -9.04
C LEU A 126 -16.83 3.82 -9.16
N LYS A 127 -16.69 4.89 -8.37
CA LYS A 127 -17.59 6.05 -8.40
C LYS A 127 -16.81 7.30 -8.02
N ARG A 128 -16.96 8.38 -8.77
CA ARG A 128 -16.19 9.63 -8.59
C ARG A 128 -17.07 10.77 -8.10
N HIS A 129 -16.43 11.73 -7.44
CA HIS A 129 -17.05 12.99 -6.98
C HIS A 129 -18.24 12.79 -6.02
N LEU A 130 -18.12 11.83 -5.11
CA LEU A 130 -19.12 11.63 -4.07
C LEU A 130 -18.96 12.67 -2.95
N PRO A 131 -20.08 13.06 -2.31
CA PRO A 131 -20.04 13.78 -1.05
C PRO A 131 -19.18 13.02 -0.02
N PRO A 132 -18.27 13.70 0.72
CA PRO A 132 -17.35 13.03 1.64
C PRO A 132 -18.01 12.16 2.71
N ASN A 133 -19.20 12.55 3.18
CA ASN A 133 -19.99 11.77 4.14
C ASN A 133 -20.44 10.42 3.57
N ILE A 134 -20.91 10.40 2.32
CA ILE A 134 -21.35 9.17 1.64
C ILE A 134 -20.14 8.28 1.35
N ALA A 135 -19.05 8.85 0.83
CA ALA A 135 -17.81 8.12 0.57
C ALA A 135 -17.23 7.49 1.85
N GLN A 136 -17.28 8.21 2.97
CA GLN A 136 -16.83 7.67 4.26
C GLN A 136 -17.73 6.52 4.73
N GLY A 137 -19.04 6.64 4.56
CA GLY A 137 -19.98 5.55 4.84
C GLY A 137 -19.66 4.27 4.08
N LEU A 138 -19.30 4.39 2.80
CA LEU A 138 -18.91 3.26 1.95
C LEU A 138 -17.62 2.58 2.40
N VAL A 139 -16.60 3.36 2.77
CA VAL A 139 -15.34 2.80 3.30
C VAL A 139 -15.56 2.13 4.66
N ASN A 140 -16.47 2.66 5.48
CA ASN A 140 -16.82 2.09 6.78
C ASN A 140 -17.52 0.73 6.69
N LEU A 141 -17.97 0.29 5.50
CA LEU A 141 -18.46 -1.08 5.28
C LEU A 141 -17.36 -2.14 5.47
N GLY A 142 -16.09 -1.74 5.50
CA GLY A 142 -14.97 -2.65 5.80
C GLY A 142 -14.65 -3.64 4.68
N ILE A 143 -15.13 -3.36 3.45
CA ILE A 143 -14.89 -4.21 2.28
C ILE A 143 -13.43 -4.08 1.88
N LYS A 144 -12.73 -5.23 1.80
CA LYS A 144 -11.29 -5.26 1.46
C LYS A 144 -11.08 -4.78 0.03
N GLY A 145 -10.00 -4.03 -0.17
CA GLY A 145 -9.64 -3.46 -1.46
C GLY A 145 -10.44 -2.24 -1.87
N ILE A 146 -11.31 -1.68 -1.02
CA ILE A 146 -12.04 -0.43 -1.28
C ILE A 146 -11.40 0.72 -0.52
N HIS A 147 -11.14 1.81 -1.23
CA HIS A 147 -10.46 2.97 -0.71
C HIS A 147 -11.12 4.25 -1.20
N ARG A 148 -10.94 5.34 -0.43
CA ARG A 148 -11.31 6.69 -0.85
C ARG A 148 -10.09 7.48 -1.27
N GLN A 149 -10.26 8.32 -2.28
CA GLN A 149 -9.30 9.32 -2.71
C GLN A 149 -9.95 10.69 -2.63
N ARG A 150 -9.37 11.58 -1.82
CA ARG A 150 -9.81 12.97 -1.74
C ARG A 150 -9.51 13.67 -3.06
N GLU A 151 -10.49 14.40 -3.58
CA GLU A 151 -10.40 15.24 -4.77
C GLU A 151 -11.07 16.60 -4.48
N TYR A 152 -10.94 17.54 -5.42
CA TYR A 152 -11.60 18.84 -5.33
C TYR A 152 -12.30 19.16 -6.65
N ARG A 153 -13.58 19.51 -6.59
CA ARG A 153 -14.37 19.93 -7.74
C ARG A 153 -14.68 21.42 -7.67
N ARG A 154 -14.74 22.10 -8.82
CA ARG A 154 -15.22 23.47 -8.91
C ARG A 154 -16.74 23.50 -8.81
N TYR A 155 -17.24 24.27 -7.85
CA TYR A 155 -18.64 24.62 -7.70
C TYR A 155 -18.80 26.11 -8.00
N TYR A 156 -19.82 26.46 -8.80
CA TYR A 156 -20.10 27.81 -9.27
C TYR A 156 -21.49 28.20 -8.73
N PRO A 157 -21.57 28.89 -7.58
CA PRO A 157 -22.86 29.19 -6.92
C PRO A 157 -23.81 30.00 -7.80
N GLU A 158 -23.27 30.96 -8.56
CA GLU A 158 -24.07 31.86 -9.41
C GLU A 158 -24.45 31.26 -10.76
N ALA A 159 -23.91 30.10 -11.14
CA ALA A 159 -24.23 29.47 -12.43
C ALA A 159 -25.66 28.90 -12.48
N GLU A 160 -26.34 28.77 -11.35
CA GLU A 160 -27.74 28.31 -11.25
C GLU A 160 -28.76 29.47 -11.34
N VAL A 161 -28.31 30.73 -11.48
CA VAL A 161 -29.21 31.88 -11.64
C VAL A 161 -29.49 32.07 -13.14
N THR A 162 -30.53 31.42 -13.65
CA THR A 162 -31.14 31.72 -14.97
C THR A 162 -32.60 32.06 -14.79
#